data_AF-A0A3N5EK78-F1
#
_entry.id   AF-A0A3N5EK78-F1
#
_cell.length_a   1.000
_cell.length_b   1.000
_cell.length_c   1.000
_cell.angle_alpha   90.00
_cell.angle_beta   90.00
_cell.angle_gamma   90.00
#
_symmetry.space_group_name_H-M   'P 1'
#
loop_
_entity.id
_entity.type
_entity.pdbx_description
1 polymer ?
#
loop_
_entity_poly.entity_id
_entity_poly.type
_entity_poly.pdbx_seq_one_letter_code
_entity_poly.pdbx_strand_id
1 'polypeptide(L)'
;MPDPAGSRPTVPGDRLEELFEAHHRALLAYAARRSPTLADAEDVVAEVFLVAWRRLEDVPAGDGALPWLYGVARRTLGNQRRGFLRRGRLQHKLEQTSERPMQTPSPDSEPALEALGRLSADDQEL
;
A
#
# COMPACT_ATOMS: atom_id res chain seq x y z
N MET A 1 45.04 35.24 -7.74
CA MET A 1 43.59 35.38 -7.48
C MET A 1 42.85 34.42 -8.39
N PRO A 2 42.47 33.21 -7.92
CA PRO A 2 41.55 32.37 -8.66
C PRO A 2 40.11 32.79 -8.34
N ASP A 3 39.26 32.64 -9.35
CA ASP A 3 37.83 32.96 -9.41
C ASP A 3 37.03 32.24 -8.31
N PRO A 4 36.16 32.91 -7.52
CA PRO A 4 35.28 32.23 -6.59
C PRO A 4 34.14 31.58 -7.38
N ALA A 5 34.29 30.28 -7.63
CA ALA A 5 33.28 29.43 -8.26
C ALA A 5 31.88 29.80 -7.78
N GLY A 6 31.10 30.40 -8.68
CA GLY A 6 29.70 30.69 -8.44
C GLY A 6 29.00 29.39 -8.07
N SER A 7 28.35 29.36 -6.90
CA SER A 7 27.40 28.33 -6.55
C SER A 7 26.39 28.24 -7.69
N ARG A 8 26.50 27.18 -8.51
CA ARG A 8 25.50 26.88 -9.51
C ARG A 8 24.17 26.75 -8.76
N PRO A 9 23.09 27.40 -9.21
CA PRO A 9 21.79 27.18 -8.59
C PRO A 9 21.52 25.68 -8.59
N THR A 10 21.34 25.09 -7.42
CA THR A 10 21.06 23.66 -7.28
C THR A 10 19.73 23.39 -7.94
N VAL A 11 19.78 22.69 -9.07
CA VAL A 11 18.57 22.27 -9.77
C VAL A 11 17.90 21.21 -8.87
N PRO A 12 16.55 21.09 -8.83
CA PRO A 12 15.88 20.07 -8.02
C PRO A 12 16.44 18.64 -8.21
N GLY A 13 16.96 18.32 -9.40
CA GLY A 13 17.70 17.08 -9.69
C GLY A 13 18.93 16.90 -8.80
N ASP A 14 19.83 17.88 -8.79
CA ASP A 14 21.09 17.85 -8.05
C ASP A 14 20.85 17.64 -6.54
N ARG A 15 19.85 18.34 -5.99
CA ARG A 15 19.51 18.23 -4.56
C ARG A 15 18.94 16.85 -4.21
N LEU A 16 18.16 16.23 -5.09
CA LEU A 16 17.67 14.87 -4.86
C LEU A 16 18.83 13.87 -4.91
N GLU A 17 19.75 14.04 -5.85
CA GLU A 17 20.93 13.18 -5.98
C GLU A 17 21.81 13.26 -4.73
N GLU A 18 22.07 14.47 -4.21
CA GLU A 18 22.76 14.66 -2.93
C GLU A 18 22.06 13.95 -1.76
N LEU A 19 20.73 14.08 -1.67
CA LEU A 19 19.92 13.37 -0.66
C LEU A 19 20.02 11.86 -0.81
N PHE A 20 20.02 11.36 -2.05
CA PHE A 20 20.12 9.94 -2.35
C PHE A 20 21.46 9.39 -1.92
N GLU A 21 22.56 9.97 -2.39
CA GLU A 21 23.91 9.54 -2.06
C GLU A 21 24.18 9.58 -0.54
N ALA A 22 23.71 10.64 0.13
CA ALA A 22 23.92 10.80 1.57
C ALA A 22 23.13 9.80 2.43
N HIS A 23 21.93 9.38 1.99
CA HIS A 23 20.99 8.72 2.89
C HIS A 23 20.48 7.36 2.42
N HIS A 24 20.69 6.97 1.17
CA HIS A 24 20.21 5.71 0.60
C HIS A 24 20.59 4.49 1.46
N ARG A 25 21.86 4.36 1.84
CA ARG A 25 22.35 3.21 2.62
C ARG A 25 21.69 3.11 4.00
N ALA A 26 21.53 4.24 4.68
CA ALA A 26 20.90 4.29 6.00
C ALA A 26 19.41 3.95 5.90
N LEU A 27 18.74 4.45 4.86
CA LEU A 27 17.34 4.18 4.59
C LEU A 27 17.08 2.71 4.25
N LEU A 28 17.91 2.13 3.38
CA LEU A 28 17.83 0.73 2.99
C LEU A 28 18.05 -0.17 4.21
N ALA A 29 19.06 0.11 5.03
CA ALA A 29 19.29 -0.62 6.27
C ALA A 29 18.13 -0.48 7.27
N TYR A 30 17.44 0.66 7.29
CA TYR A 30 16.24 0.85 8.11
C TYR A 30 15.05 0.03 7.60
N ALA A 31 14.82 0.04 6.28
CA ALA A 31 13.73 -0.67 5.63
C ALA A 31 13.93 -2.19 5.66
N ALA A 32 15.13 -2.68 5.37
CA ALA A 32 15.48 -4.10 5.39
C ALA A 32 15.21 -4.76 6.75
N ARG A 33 15.38 -4.01 7.86
CA ARG A 33 15.04 -4.49 9.21
C ARG A 33 13.53 -4.66 9.45
N ARG A 34 12.67 -4.15 8.57
CA ARG A 34 11.21 -4.01 8.77
C ARG A 34 10.37 -4.60 7.64
N SER A 35 11.01 -4.96 6.54
CA SER A 35 10.42 -5.60 5.37
C SER A 35 10.68 -7.13 5.39
N PRO A 36 9.78 -7.95 4.82
CA PRO A 36 9.97 -9.40 4.75
C PRO A 36 11.14 -9.83 3.86
N THR A 37 11.36 -9.09 2.76
CA THR A 37 12.44 -9.37 1.81
C THR A 37 13.28 -8.10 1.54
N LEU A 38 14.44 -8.28 0.91
CA LEU A 38 15.26 -7.16 0.46
C LEU A 38 14.56 -6.37 -0.67
N ALA A 39 13.89 -7.05 -1.60
CA ALA A 39 13.13 -6.40 -2.67
C ALA A 39 12.03 -5.49 -2.10
N ASP A 40 11.29 -5.96 -1.10
CA ASP A 40 10.28 -5.14 -0.41
C ASP A 40 10.92 -3.91 0.26
N ALA A 41 12.18 -4.00 0.72
CA ALA A 41 12.90 -2.87 1.31
C ALA A 41 13.36 -1.86 0.25
N GLU A 42 13.83 -2.33 -0.91
CA GLU A 42 14.21 -1.49 -2.05
C GLU A 42 12.99 -0.74 -2.60
N ASP A 43 11.82 -1.39 -2.70
CA ASP A 43 10.56 -0.76 -3.07
C ASP A 43 10.17 0.37 -2.11
N VAL A 44 10.32 0.14 -0.80
CA VAL A 44 10.10 1.18 0.22
C VAL A 44 11.02 2.37 0.01
N VAL A 45 12.30 2.11 -0.27
CA VAL A 45 13.30 3.18 -0.49
C VAL A 45 12.97 3.97 -1.75
N ALA A 46 12.61 3.29 -2.84
CA ALA A 46 12.17 3.93 -4.08
C ALA A 46 10.94 4.82 -3.87
N GLU A 47 9.94 4.34 -3.13
CA GLU A 47 8.77 5.15 -2.78
C GLU A 47 9.13 6.38 -1.92
N VAL A 48 10.06 6.24 -0.97
CA VAL A 48 10.49 7.38 -0.14
C VAL A 48 11.16 8.45 -0.99
N PHE A 49 12.08 8.08 -1.89
CA PHE A 49 12.71 9.04 -2.78
C PHE A 49 11.76 9.64 -3.81
N LEU A 50 10.75 8.89 -4.26
CA LEU A 50 9.67 9.44 -5.08
C LEU A 50 8.85 10.50 -4.33
N VAL A 51 8.57 10.28 -3.04
CA VAL A 51 7.90 11.27 -2.19
C VAL A 51 8.81 12.48 -1.95
N ALA A 52 10.10 12.26 -1.69
CA ALA A 52 11.09 13.32 -1.54
C ALA A 52 11.18 14.17 -2.81
N TRP A 53 11.19 13.56 -4.00
CA TRP A 53 11.15 14.28 -5.27
C TRP A 53 9.92 15.17 -5.42
N ARG A 54 8.72 14.63 -5.14
CA ARG A 54 7.45 15.38 -5.25
C ARG A 54 7.31 16.50 -4.23
N ARG A 55 8.04 16.42 -3.12
CA ARG A 55 7.96 17.35 -1.99
C ARG A 55 9.34 17.89 -1.61
N LEU A 56 10.18 18.12 -2.62
CA LEU A 56 11.59 18.41 -2.37
C LEU A 56 11.76 19.66 -1.51
N GLU A 57 10.91 20.67 -1.70
CA GLU A 57 10.83 21.88 -0.88
C GLU A 57 10.49 21.66 0.59
N ASP A 58 9.77 20.58 0.92
CA ASP A 58 9.42 20.21 2.30
C ASP A 58 10.52 19.41 3.01
N VAL A 59 11.52 18.92 2.27
CA VAL A 59 12.64 18.16 2.87
C VAL A 59 13.53 19.16 3.61
N PRO A 60 13.76 19.00 4.93
CA PRO A 60 14.69 19.88 5.64
C PRO A 60 16.12 19.74 5.10
N ALA A 61 16.90 20.82 5.16
CA ALA A 61 18.32 20.77 4.84
C ALA A 61 19.15 20.14 5.98
N GLY A 62 20.35 19.66 5.65
CA GLY A 62 21.31 19.13 6.61
C GLY A 62 20.77 17.95 7.42
N ASP A 63 21.07 17.92 8.72
CA ASP A 63 20.76 16.80 9.62
C ASP A 63 19.27 16.51 9.79
N GLY A 64 18.39 17.43 9.39
CA GLY A 64 16.94 17.25 9.42
C GLY A 64 16.39 16.37 8.29
N ALA A 65 17.16 16.16 7.21
CA ALA A 65 16.73 15.38 6.05
C ALA A 65 16.48 13.90 6.40
N LEU A 66 17.45 13.26 7.05
CA LEU A 66 17.36 11.83 7.37
C LEU A 66 16.18 11.48 8.31
N PRO A 67 15.93 12.22 9.41
CA PRO A 67 14.73 12.04 10.23
C PRO A 67 13.42 12.20 9.44
N TRP A 68 13.36 13.18 8.53
CA TRP A 68 12.19 13.37 7.66
C TRP A 68 11.97 12.16 6.75
N LEU A 69 13.03 11.66 6.10
CA LEU A 69 12.98 10.49 5.23
C LEU A 69 12.56 9.22 6.01
N TYR A 70 13.02 9.04 7.25
CA TYR A 70 12.53 7.96 8.12
C TYR A 70 11.04 8.11 8.46
N GLY A 71 10.55 9.34 8.63
CA GLY A 71 9.14 9.63 8.80
C GLY A 71 8.31 9.14 7.60
N VAL A 72 8.78 9.40 6.38
CA VAL A 72 8.16 8.90 5.15
C VAL A 72 8.24 7.37 5.09
N ALA A 73 9.42 6.78 5.31
CA ALA A 73 9.63 5.33 5.28
C ALA A 73 8.70 4.60 6.25
N ARG A 74 8.52 5.13 7.47
CA ARG A 74 7.60 4.58 8.47
C ARG A 74 6.16 4.56 7.97
N ARG A 75 5.70 5.62 7.28
CA ARG A 75 4.35 5.69 6.71
C ARG A 75 4.19 4.69 5.58
N THR A 76 5.16 4.61 4.67
CA THR A 76 5.19 3.64 3.57
C THR A 76 5.10 2.20 4.08
N LEU A 77 5.97 1.80 5.01
CA LEU A 77 5.94 0.48 5.63
C LEU A 77 4.61 0.17 6.33
N GLY A 78 4.02 1.18 7.00
CA GLY A 78 2.71 1.05 7.62
C GLY A 78 1.59 0.82 6.58
N ASN A 79 1.65 1.50 5.45
CA ASN A 79 0.70 1.33 4.34
C ASN A 79 0.81 -0.07 3.73
N GLN A 80 2.03 -0.52 3.42
CA GLN A 80 2.27 -1.86 2.87
C GLN A 80 1.77 -2.96 3.81
N ARG A 81 2.08 -2.87 5.12
CA ARG A 81 1.57 -3.83 6.12
C ARG A 81 0.05 -3.86 6.20
N ARG A 82 -0.62 -2.71 6.19
CA ARG A 82 -2.10 -2.65 6.18
C ARG A 82 -2.68 -3.25 4.90
N GLY A 83 -2.02 -3.05 3.76
CA GLY A 83 -2.39 -3.67 2.48
C GLY A 83 -2.29 -5.19 2.53
N PHE A 84 -1.17 -5.72 3.06
CA PHE A 84 -0.95 -7.16 3.22
C PHE A 84 -1.99 -7.79 4.17
N LEU A 85 -2.22 -7.20 5.35
CA LEU A 85 -3.22 -7.69 6.30
C LEU A 85 -4.65 -7.64 5.75
N ARG A 86 -4.97 -6.64 4.91
CA ARG A 86 -6.28 -6.59 4.24
C ARG A 86 -6.42 -7.70 3.21
N ARG A 87 -5.40 -7.93 2.37
CA ARG A 87 -5.38 -9.02 1.38
C ARG A 87 -5.47 -10.40 2.05
N GLY A 88 -4.69 -10.63 3.11
CA GLY A 88 -4.75 -11.89 3.87
C GLY A 88 -6.12 -12.15 4.48
N ARG A 89 -6.77 -11.13 5.05
CA ARG A 89 -8.15 -11.26 5.55
C ARG A 89 -9.17 -11.56 4.45
N LEU A 90 -9.01 -10.95 3.27
CA LEU A 90 -9.86 -11.23 2.10
C LEU A 90 -9.66 -12.67 1.61
N GLN A 91 -8.41 -13.13 1.50
CA GLN A 91 -8.07 -14.50 1.11
C GLN A 91 -8.63 -15.52 2.11
N HIS A 92 -8.41 -15.31 3.41
CA HIS A 92 -8.96 -16.17 4.45
C HIS A 92 -10.50 -16.20 4.42
N LYS A 93 -11.16 -15.06 4.19
CA LYS A 93 -12.62 -15.02 4.04
C LYS A 93 -13.09 -15.80 2.80
N LEU A 94 -12.36 -15.69 1.68
CA LEU A 94 -12.64 -16.44 0.46
C LEU A 94 -12.49 -17.95 0.68
N GLU A 95 -11.41 -18.38 1.34
CA GLU A 95 -11.17 -19.78 1.74
C GLU A 95 -12.31 -20.30 2.61
N GLN A 96 -12.70 -19.55 3.66
CA GLN A 96 -13.82 -19.91 4.54
C GLN A 96 -15.18 -20.01 3.81
N THR A 97 -15.42 -19.17 2.81
CA THR A 97 -16.64 -19.28 1.99
C THR A 97 -16.58 -20.46 1.02
N SER A 98 -15.41 -20.81 0.50
CA SER A 98 -15.21 -21.94 -0.42
C SER A 98 -15.25 -23.30 0.29
N GLU A 99 -14.78 -23.37 1.54
CA GLU A 99 -14.86 -24.58 2.37
C GLU A 99 -16.26 -24.82 2.95
N ARG A 100 -17.17 -23.85 2.86
CA ARG A 100 -18.57 -24.04 3.23
C ARG A 100 -19.21 -24.92 2.16
N PRO A 101 -19.61 -26.17 2.48
CA PRO A 101 -20.30 -27.01 1.50
C PRO A 101 -21.53 -26.25 1.04
N MET A 102 -21.65 -26.02 -0.27
CA MET A 102 -22.88 -25.55 -0.87
C MET A 102 -23.93 -26.58 -0.49
N GLN A 103 -24.82 -26.25 0.46
CA GLN A 103 -25.96 -27.10 0.77
C GLN A 103 -26.81 -27.08 -0.49
N THR A 104 -26.62 -28.08 -1.35
CA THR A 104 -27.61 -28.43 -2.36
C THR A 104 -28.90 -28.68 -1.59
N PRO A 105 -29.97 -27.89 -1.80
CA PRO A 105 -31.25 -28.20 -1.20
C PRO A 105 -31.57 -29.64 -1.59
N SER A 106 -31.77 -30.51 -0.59
CA SER A 106 -32.20 -31.88 -0.86
C SER A 106 -33.49 -31.79 -1.70
N PRO A 107 -33.67 -32.64 -2.73
CA PRO A 107 -34.93 -32.70 -3.49
C PRO A 107 -36.17 -32.89 -2.61
N ASP A 108 -35.97 -33.37 -1.38
CA ASP A 108 -37.01 -33.57 -0.36
C ASP A 108 -37.31 -32.30 0.46
N SER A 109 -36.71 -31.16 0.13
CA SER A 109 -37.06 -29.88 0.73
C SER A 109 -38.37 -29.38 0.12
N GLU A 110 -39.49 -29.74 0.76
CA GLU A 110 -40.83 -29.27 0.40
C GLU A 110 -41.19 -27.77 0.67
N PRO A 111 -40.36 -26.83 1.19
CA PRO A 111 -40.86 -25.47 1.42
C PRO A 111 -40.84 -24.58 0.16
N ALA A 112 -40.18 -25.00 -0.92
CA ALA A 112 -40.09 -24.19 -2.14
C ALA A 112 -41.40 -24.12 -2.93
N LEU A 113 -42.23 -25.17 -2.90
CA LEU A 113 -43.55 -25.17 -3.54
C LEU A 113 -44.61 -24.41 -2.71
N GLU A 114 -44.47 -24.37 -1.38
CA GLU A 114 -45.41 -23.67 -0.51
C GLU A 114 -45.31 -22.13 -0.66
N ALA A 115 -44.11 -21.62 -0.97
CA ALA A 115 -43.90 -20.19 -1.23
C ALA A 115 -44.48 -19.72 -2.57
N LEU A 116 -44.46 -20.56 -3.61
CA LEU A 116 -45.08 -20.28 -4.91
C LEU A 116 -46.61 -20.38 -4.87
N GLY A 117 -47.18 -21.12 -3.90
CA GLY A 117 -48.63 -21.19 -3.67
C GLY A 117 -49.23 -19.95 -3.01
N ARG A 118 -48.42 -19.10 -2.34
CA ARG A 118 -48.87 -17.79 -1.83
C ARG A 118 -48.92 -16.70 -2.90
N LEU A 119 -48.40 -16.96 -4.10
CA LEU A 119 -48.68 -16.19 -5.30
C LEU A 119 -49.78 -16.90 -6.10
N SER A 120 -50.98 -16.92 -5.53
CA SER A 120 -52.19 -17.22 -6.29
C SER A 120 -53.20 -16.12 -6.05
N ALA A 121 -53.85 -15.72 -7.16
CA ALA A 121 -55.18 -15.12 -7.24
C ALA A 121 -55.34 -13.59 -7.33
N ASP A 122 -54.31 -12.78 -7.59
CA ASP A 122 -54.49 -11.34 -7.86
C ASP A 122 -54.22 -10.89 -9.31
N ASP A 123 -53.96 -11.82 -10.25
CA ASP A 123 -53.67 -11.46 -11.66
C ASP A 123 -54.54 -12.25 -12.66
N GLN A 124 -55.81 -12.42 -12.31
CA GLN A 124 -56.89 -12.73 -13.25
C GLN A 124 -58.06 -11.79 -13.00
N GLU A 125 -58.06 -10.63 -13.69
CA GLU A 125 -59.22 -10.03 -14.39
C GLU A 125 -58.94 -8.57 -14.79
N LEU A 126 -58.67 -8.34 -16.09
CA LEU A 126 -59.45 -7.49 -17.01
C LEU A 126 -58.77 -7.40 -18.39
#